data_AF-A0A7G8WAL0-F1
#
_entry.id   AF-A0A7G8WAL0-F1
#
_cell.length_a   1.000
_cell.length_b   1.000
_cell.length_c   1.000
_cell.angle_alpha   90.00
_cell.angle_beta   90.00
_cell.angle_gamma   90.00
#
_symmetry.space_group_name_H-M   'P 1'
#
loop_
_entity.id
_entity.type
_entity.pdbx_description
1 polymer ?
#
loop_
_entity_poly.entity_id
_entity_poly.type
_entity_poly.pdbx_seq_one_letter_code
_entity_poly.pdbx_strand_id
1 'polypeptide(L)'
;MKLSKRHIAKTITWRILGTLDTLLLSWYISNDISIGLKIGGLELITKMLLYYGHERLWFKSRIKSSNKRHILKTFSWRGVGTLDTMLLGWLISGNPLTGLKIGGAEVVTKMLLYFGHEKIWYRINFGLDQRVRKKRLQELRERRKL
;
A
#
# COMPACT_ATOMS: atom_id res chain seq x y z
N MET A 1 -10.33 21.47 -0.49
CA MET A 1 -10.00 20.14 0.08
C MET A 1 -8.84 20.30 1.06
N LYS A 2 -9.03 20.11 2.38
CA LYS A 2 -7.93 20.27 3.36
C LYS A 2 -7.08 19.00 3.36
N LEU A 3 -5.90 19.05 2.76
CA LEU A 3 -4.89 17.98 2.84
C LEU A 3 -4.43 17.84 4.29
N SER A 4 -4.58 16.65 4.86
CA SER A 4 -4.10 16.39 6.22
C SER A 4 -2.66 15.89 6.17
N LYS A 5 -1.78 16.61 6.89
CA LYS A 5 -0.34 16.33 7.00
C LYS A 5 -0.06 14.87 7.39
N ARG A 6 -0.92 14.30 8.24
CA ARG A 6 -0.85 12.89 8.65
C ARG A 6 -1.02 11.92 7.48
N HIS A 7 -2.00 12.14 6.60
CA HIS A 7 -2.27 11.22 5.50
C HIS A 7 -1.17 11.24 4.43
N ILE A 8 -0.59 12.42 4.17
CA ILE A 8 0.58 12.54 3.29
C ILE A 8 1.77 11.77 3.86
N ALA A 9 2.11 12.00 5.13
CA ALA A 9 3.22 11.30 5.79
C ALA A 9 3.00 9.77 5.84
N LYS A 10 1.79 9.31 6.15
CA LYS A 10 1.42 7.88 6.09
C LYS A 10 1.62 7.30 4.69
N THR A 11 1.26 8.05 3.66
CA THR A 11 1.40 7.60 2.27
C THR A 11 2.87 7.49 1.89
N ILE A 12 3.69 8.50 2.18
CA ILE A 12 5.13 8.49 1.89
C ILE A 12 5.83 7.34 2.63
N THR A 13 5.59 7.23 3.94
CA THR A 13 6.19 6.16 4.76
C THR A 13 5.78 4.77 4.28
N TRP A 14 4.51 4.59 3.89
CA TRP A 14 4.06 3.32 3.31
C TRP A 14 4.72 3.02 1.96
N ARG A 15 4.90 4.03 1.09
CA ARG A 15 5.56 3.83 -0.20
C ARG A 15 7.01 3.41 -0.02
N ILE A 16 7.75 4.03 0.90
CA ILE A 16 9.13 3.66 1.20
C ILE A 16 9.20 2.22 1.71
N LEU A 17 8.38 1.86 2.71
CA LEU A 17 8.36 0.50 3.25
C LEU A 17 7.99 -0.56 2.21
N GLY A 18 6.98 -0.29 1.39
CA GLY A 18 6.52 -1.23 0.37
C GLY A 18 7.54 -1.47 -0.73
N THR A 19 8.27 -0.43 -1.18
CA THR A 19 9.33 -0.58 -2.18
C THR A 19 10.53 -1.34 -1.61
N LEU A 20 10.91 -1.03 -0.36
CA LEU A 20 11.99 -1.73 0.33
C LEU A 20 11.66 -3.21 0.52
N ASP A 21 10.42 -3.54 0.89
CA ASP A 21 9.96 -4.92 1.03
C ASP A 21 10.14 -5.72 -0.26
N THR A 22 9.63 -5.21 -1.39
CA THR A 22 9.79 -5.88 -2.70
C THR A 22 11.26 -6.03 -3.09
N LEU A 23 12.09 -5.00 -2.88
CA LEU A 23 13.52 -5.06 -3.18
C LEU A 23 14.23 -6.13 -2.33
N LEU A 24 13.99 -6.13 -1.02
CA LEU A 24 14.62 -7.05 -0.08
C LEU A 24 14.17 -8.49 -0.31
N LEU A 25 12.87 -8.72 -0.52
CA LEU A 25 12.35 -10.04 -0.87
C LEU A 25 12.91 -10.55 -2.18
N SER A 26 12.92 -9.69 -3.20
CA SER A 26 13.46 -10.07 -4.50
C SER A 26 14.92 -10.42 -4.41
N TRP A 27 15.74 -9.60 -3.74
CA TRP A 27 17.15 -9.88 -3.49
C TRP A 27 17.36 -11.18 -2.72
N TYR A 28 16.60 -11.39 -1.64
CA TYR A 28 16.71 -12.60 -0.81
C TYR A 28 16.35 -13.87 -1.59
N ILE A 29 15.33 -13.82 -2.45
CA ILE A 29 14.85 -14.98 -3.21
C ILE A 29 15.71 -15.24 -4.45
N SER A 30 16.17 -14.20 -5.14
CA SER A 30 17.00 -14.32 -6.36
C SER A 30 18.48 -14.49 -6.06
N ASN A 31 18.92 -14.17 -4.84
CA ASN A 31 20.32 -14.08 -4.44
C ASN A 31 21.15 -13.08 -5.29
N ASP A 32 20.48 -12.12 -5.94
CA ASP A 32 21.09 -11.09 -6.79
C ASP A 32 20.37 -9.75 -6.57
N ILE A 33 21.13 -8.77 -6.08
CA ILE A 33 20.65 -7.42 -5.79
C ILE A 33 20.23 -6.66 -7.06
N SER A 34 20.84 -6.96 -8.21
CA SER A 34 20.50 -6.36 -9.51
C SER A 34 19.08 -6.73 -9.93
N ILE A 35 18.69 -7.99 -9.71
CA ILE A 35 17.32 -8.46 -9.94
C ILE A 35 16.36 -7.72 -9.01
N GLY A 36 16.67 -7.61 -7.72
CA GLY A 36 15.84 -6.90 -6.76
C GLY A 36 15.62 -5.43 -7.09
N LEU A 37 16.68 -4.74 -7.54
CA LEU A 37 16.60 -3.34 -7.98
C LEU A 37 15.73 -3.18 -9.24
N LYS A 38 15.89 -4.07 -10.23
CA LYS A 38 15.08 -4.06 -11.46
C LYS A 38 13.61 -4.30 -11.16
N ILE A 39 13.28 -5.29 -10.32
CA ILE A 39 11.91 -5.59 -9.93
C ILE A 39 11.31 -4.41 -9.16
N GLY A 40 11.99 -3.93 -8.11
CA GLY A 40 11.48 -2.84 -7.28
C GLY A 40 11.29 -1.53 -8.06
N GLY A 41 12.19 -1.21 -8.99
CA GLY A 41 12.09 -0.05 -9.87
C GLY A 41 10.96 -0.17 -10.89
N LEU A 42 10.87 -1.30 -11.60
CA LEU A 42 9.81 -1.51 -12.58
C LEU A 42 8.45 -1.60 -11.92
N GLU A 43 8.33 -2.26 -10.77
CA GLU A 43 7.07 -2.40 -10.04
C GLU A 43 6.43 -1.03 -9.75
N LEU A 44 7.23 -0.04 -9.36
CA LEU A 44 6.71 1.31 -9.11
C LEU A 44 6.06 1.89 -10.37
N ILE A 45 6.73 1.76 -11.51
CA ILE A 45 6.28 2.30 -12.78
C ILE A 45 5.08 1.51 -13.30
N THR A 46 5.16 0.18 -13.34
CA THR A 46 4.10 -0.69 -13.85
C THR A 46 2.84 -0.56 -13.01
N LYS A 47 2.93 -0.57 -11.67
CA LYS A 47 1.74 -0.44 -10.81
C LYS A 47 1.08 0.93 -10.95
N MET A 48 1.83 2.01 -11.20
CA MET A 48 1.23 3.32 -11.49
C MET A 48 0.44 3.29 -12.81
N LEU A 49 1.02 2.74 -13.88
CA LEU A 49 0.38 2.64 -15.19
C LEU A 49 -0.84 1.71 -15.15
N LEU A 50 -0.69 0.53 -14.54
CA LEU A 50 -1.75 -0.46 -14.38
C LEU A 50 -2.90 0.08 -13.52
N TYR A 51 -2.60 0.81 -12.43
CA TYR A 51 -3.64 1.39 -11.59
C TYR A 51 -4.43 2.45 -12.35
N TYR A 52 -3.75 3.30 -13.11
CA TYR A 52 -4.42 4.28 -13.96
C TYR A 52 -5.31 3.60 -15.01
N GLY A 53 -4.80 2.57 -15.70
CA GLY A 53 -5.58 1.78 -16.64
C GLY A 53 -6.79 1.10 -15.97
N HIS A 54 -6.60 0.51 -14.81
CA HIS A 54 -7.65 -0.11 -14.00
C HIS A 54 -8.77 0.88 -13.65
N GLU A 55 -8.42 2.08 -13.19
CA GLU A 55 -9.40 3.13 -12.92
C GLU A 55 -10.15 3.57 -14.18
N ARG A 56 -9.48 3.67 -15.33
CA ARG A 56 -10.11 4.01 -16.60
C ARG A 56 -11.12 2.95 -17.05
N LEU A 57 -10.79 1.66 -16.88
CA LEU A 57 -11.72 0.56 -17.15
C LEU A 57 -12.92 0.62 -16.20
N TRP A 58 -12.68 0.84 -14.90
CA TRP A 58 -13.73 0.95 -13.90
C TRP A 58 -14.59 2.20 -14.00
N PHE A 59 -14.08 3.27 -14.61
CA PHE A 59 -14.87 4.46 -14.91
C PHE A 59 -15.96 4.17 -15.96
N LYS A 60 -15.68 3.28 -16.92
CA LYS A 60 -16.65 2.86 -17.95
C LYS A 60 -17.65 1.79 -17.47
N SER A 61 -17.50 1.28 -16.25
CA SER A 61 -18.37 0.21 -15.73
C SER A 61 -19.81 0.69 -15.47
N ARG A 62 -20.80 -0.17 -15.74
CA ARG A 62 -22.23 0.11 -15.54
C ARG A 62 -22.73 -0.17 -14.11
N ILE A 63 -21.85 -0.51 -13.17
CA ILE A 63 -22.24 -0.90 -11.80
C ILE A 63 -22.69 0.34 -11.03
N LYS A 64 -23.99 0.51 -10.86
CA LYS A 64 -24.60 1.66 -10.15
C LYS A 64 -24.39 1.61 -8.63
N SER A 65 -24.32 0.41 -8.03
CA SER A 65 -24.17 0.26 -6.59
C SER A 65 -22.75 0.56 -6.14
N SER A 66 -22.57 1.63 -5.36
CA SER A 66 -21.27 2.08 -4.86
C SER A 66 -20.51 0.99 -4.08
N ASN A 67 -21.17 0.33 -3.12
CA ASN A 67 -20.51 -0.67 -2.27
C ASN A 67 -19.97 -1.87 -3.06
N LYS A 68 -20.78 -2.42 -3.99
CA LYS A 68 -20.31 -3.55 -4.83
C LYS A 68 -19.16 -3.12 -5.73
N ARG A 69 -19.21 -1.91 -6.29
CA ARG A 69 -18.13 -1.37 -7.11
C ARG A 69 -16.83 -1.26 -6.31
N HIS A 70 -16.86 -0.75 -5.08
CA HIS A 70 -15.66 -0.64 -4.25
C HIS A 70 -15.04 -2.00 -3.91
N ILE A 71 -15.87 -2.97 -3.49
CA ILE A 71 -15.39 -4.32 -3.15
C ILE A 71 -14.74 -4.98 -4.38
N LEU A 72 -15.43 -4.97 -5.53
CA LEU A 72 -14.91 -5.57 -6.76
C LEU A 72 -13.65 -4.87 -7.27
N LYS A 73 -13.57 -3.53 -7.14
CA LYS A 73 -12.35 -2.78 -7.45
C LYS A 73 -11.17 -3.22 -6.59
N THR A 74 -11.39 -3.43 -5.29
CA THR A 74 -10.34 -3.90 -4.40
C THR A 74 -9.84 -5.30 -4.78
N PHE A 75 -10.74 -6.26 -4.99
CA PHE A 75 -10.34 -7.61 -5.38
C PHE A 75 -9.65 -7.65 -6.75
N SER A 76 -10.20 -6.94 -7.74
CA SER A 76 -9.59 -6.87 -9.07
C SER A 76 -8.19 -6.24 -9.04
N TRP A 77 -8.00 -5.16 -8.26
CA TRP A 77 -6.67 -4.55 -8.12
C TRP A 77 -5.67 -5.48 -7.43
N ARG A 78 -6.10 -6.25 -6.42
CA ARG A 78 -5.23 -7.24 -5.76
C ARG A 78 -4.78 -8.32 -6.73
N GLY A 79 -5.68 -8.83 -7.57
CA GLY A 79 -5.33 -9.79 -8.61
C GLY A 79 -4.33 -9.21 -9.61
N VAL A 80 -4.63 -8.06 -10.20
CA VAL A 80 -3.76 -7.41 -11.21
C VAL A 80 -2.38 -7.09 -10.63
N GLY A 81 -2.32 -6.53 -9.42
CA GLY A 81 -1.04 -6.14 -8.80
C GLY A 81 -0.17 -7.34 -8.42
N THR A 82 -0.75 -8.44 -7.93
CA THR A 82 0.01 -9.66 -7.62
C THR A 82 0.51 -10.34 -8.90
N LEU A 83 -0.32 -10.40 -9.95
CA LEU A 83 0.08 -10.93 -11.24
C LEU A 83 1.23 -10.11 -11.87
N ASP A 84 1.18 -8.79 -11.79
CA ASP A 84 2.25 -7.91 -12.25
C ASP A 84 3.59 -8.25 -11.59
N THR A 85 3.63 -8.32 -10.26
CA THR A 85 4.86 -8.68 -9.52
C THR A 85 5.35 -10.09 -9.86
N MET A 86 4.45 -11.06 -10.00
CA MET A 86 4.84 -12.43 -10.41
C MET A 86 5.44 -12.45 -11.82
N LEU A 87 4.84 -11.73 -12.76
CA LEU A 87 5.32 -11.63 -14.14
C LEU A 87 6.64 -10.90 -14.21
N LEU A 88 6.80 -9.77 -13.53
CA LEU A 88 8.06 -9.04 -13.46
C LEU A 88 9.16 -9.90 -12.83
N GLY A 89 8.84 -10.60 -11.74
CA GLY A 89 9.75 -11.53 -11.09
C GLY A 89 10.19 -12.65 -12.02
N TRP A 90 9.27 -13.25 -12.77
CA TRP A 90 9.59 -14.26 -13.78
C TRP A 90 10.44 -13.69 -14.92
N LEU A 91 10.01 -12.60 -15.55
CA LEU A 91 10.69 -12.00 -16.71
C LEU A 91 12.11 -11.57 -16.39
N ILE A 92 12.35 -11.02 -15.19
CA ILE A 92 13.68 -10.55 -14.79
C ILE A 92 14.57 -11.70 -14.33
N SER A 93 14.03 -12.67 -13.58
CA SER A 93 14.83 -13.79 -13.07
C SER A 93 15.00 -14.94 -14.07
N GLY A 94 14.19 -14.99 -15.14
CA GLY A 94 14.13 -16.10 -16.09
C GLY A 94 13.41 -17.34 -15.55
N ASN A 95 13.01 -17.38 -14.28
CA ASN A 95 12.41 -18.56 -13.63
C ASN A 95 10.99 -18.27 -13.11
N PRO A 96 9.95 -18.96 -13.61
CA PRO A 96 8.57 -18.79 -13.13
C PRO A 96 8.40 -19.05 -11.63
N LEU A 97 9.14 -20.02 -11.06
CA LEU A 97 9.08 -20.35 -9.64
C LEU A 97 9.61 -19.21 -8.77
N THR A 98 10.64 -18.50 -9.23
CA THR A 98 11.17 -17.32 -8.55
C THR A 98 10.14 -16.19 -8.55
N GLY A 99 9.49 -15.92 -9.68
CA GLY A 99 8.40 -14.94 -9.77
C GLY A 99 7.22 -15.27 -8.86
N LEU A 100 6.79 -16.53 -8.81
CA LEU A 100 5.74 -17.00 -7.91
C LEU A 100 6.11 -16.83 -6.44
N LYS A 101 7.35 -17.19 -6.05
CA LYS A 101 7.86 -17.02 -4.68
C LYS A 101 7.87 -15.54 -4.28
N ILE A 102 8.36 -14.66 -5.15
CA ILE A 102 8.39 -13.21 -4.89
C ILE A 102 6.97 -12.66 -4.75
N GLY A 103 6.09 -12.93 -5.71
CA GLY A 103 4.71 -12.42 -5.67
C GLY A 103 3.89 -12.96 -4.50
N GLY A 104 4.07 -14.24 -4.15
CA GLY A 104 3.43 -14.84 -2.98
C GLY A 104 3.95 -14.26 -1.66
N ALA A 105 5.28 -14.16 -1.51
CA ALA A 105 5.89 -13.56 -0.32
C ALA A 105 5.44 -12.10 -0.15
N GLU A 106 5.45 -11.32 -1.24
CA GLU A 106 5.04 -9.92 -1.23
C GLU A 106 3.61 -9.71 -0.68
N VAL A 107 2.66 -10.56 -1.06
CA VAL A 107 1.27 -10.43 -0.58
C VAL A 107 1.24 -10.58 0.94
N VAL A 108 1.92 -11.58 1.47
CA VAL A 108 1.93 -11.88 2.90
C VAL A 108 2.69 -10.79 3.67
N THR A 109 3.89 -10.42 3.22
CA THR A 109 4.72 -9.40 3.90
C THR A 109 4.04 -8.04 3.88
N LYS A 110 3.50 -7.58 2.75
CA LYS A 110 2.82 -6.28 2.68
C LYS A 110 1.57 -6.24 3.55
N MET A 111 0.86 -7.37 3.74
CA MET A 111 -0.26 -7.41 4.68
C MET A 111 0.21 -7.22 6.13
N LEU A 112 1.26 -7.93 6.55
CA LEU A 112 1.84 -7.82 7.89
C LEU A 112 2.43 -6.42 8.14
N LEU A 113 3.22 -5.91 7.19
CA LEU A 113 3.85 -4.59 7.25
C LEU A 113 2.79 -3.47 7.29
N TYR A 114 1.72 -3.58 6.49
CA TYR A 114 0.65 -2.58 6.51
C TYR A 114 -0.06 -2.53 7.86
N PHE A 115 -0.37 -3.69 8.42
CA PHE A 115 -0.98 -3.77 9.75
C PHE A 115 -0.07 -3.16 10.83
N GLY A 116 1.21 -3.52 10.83
CA GLY A 116 2.21 -2.96 11.75
C GLY A 116 2.36 -1.44 11.59
N HIS A 117 2.46 -0.96 10.35
CA HIS A 117 2.53 0.45 10.01
C HIS A 117 1.34 1.23 10.56
N GLU A 118 0.13 0.72 10.39
CA GLU A 118 -1.06 1.37 10.94
C GLU A 118 -1.11 1.36 12.46
N LYS A 119 -0.69 0.26 13.11
CA LYS A 119 -0.60 0.19 14.56
C LYS A 119 0.41 1.19 15.13
N ILE A 120 1.55 1.36 14.48
CA ILE A 120 2.55 2.38 14.85
C ILE A 120 1.95 3.77 14.69
N TRP A 121 1.37 4.08 13.52
CA TRP A 121 0.75 5.37 13.27
C TRP A 121 -0.39 5.69 14.23
N TYR A 122 -1.17 4.69 14.66
CA TYR A 122 -2.22 4.88 15.66
C TYR A 122 -1.69 5.46 16.98
N ARG A 123 -0.45 5.12 17.37
CA ARG A 123 0.20 5.64 18.59
C ARG A 123 0.80 7.04 18.42
N ILE A 124 1.03 7.47 17.18
CA ILE A 124 1.66 8.76 16.87
C ILE A 124 0.57 9.85 16.76
N ASN A 125 0.68 10.94 17.50
CA ASN A 125 -0.28 12.07 17.47
C ASN A 125 -0.07 13.07 16.33
N PHE A 126 0.86 12.81 15.41
CA PHE A 126 1.22 13.72 14.33
C PHE A 126 0.01 14.06 13.45
N GLY A 127 -0.22 15.36 13.25
CA GLY A 127 -1.31 15.91 12.44
C GLY A 127 -2.71 15.76 13.04
N LEU A 128 -2.83 15.45 14.33
CA LEU A 128 -4.10 15.33 15.07
C LEU A 128 -4.39 16.53 15.99
N ASP A 129 -3.77 17.68 15.76
CA ASP A 129 -3.82 18.85 16.65
C ASP A 129 -5.26 19.26 17.02
N GLN A 130 -6.19 19.21 16.06
CA GLN A 130 -7.60 19.52 16.34
C GLN A 130 -8.30 18.47 17.21
N ARG A 131 -7.97 17.19 17.04
CA ARG A 131 -8.53 16.10 17.85
C ARG A 131 -7.99 16.19 19.28
N VAL A 132 -6.69 16.43 19.44
CA VAL A 132 -6.04 16.63 20.74
C VAL A 132 -6.61 17.87 21.44
N ARG A 133 -6.75 19.00 20.73
CA ARG A 133 -7.32 20.24 21.27
C ARG A 133 -8.79 20.06 21.69
N LYS A 134 -9.62 19.38 20.90
CA LYS A 134 -11.02 19.08 21.27
C LYS A 134 -11.11 18.22 22.53
N LYS A 135 -10.29 17.16 22.62
CA LYS A 135 -10.23 16.29 23.80
C LYS A 135 -9.84 17.07 25.06
N ARG A 136 -8.80 17.89 24.98
CA ARG A 136 -8.35 18.76 26.08
C ARG A 136 -9.43 19.77 26.50
N LEU A 137 -10.14 20.37 25.53
CA LEU A 137 -11.25 21.28 25.82
C LEU A 137 -12.43 20.57 26.51
N GLN A 138 -12.72 19.32 26.15
CA GLN A 138 -13.74 18.51 26.84
C GLN A 138 -13.31 18.20 28.28
N GLU A 139 -12.07 17.74 28.50
CA GLU A 139 -11.52 17.48 29.83
C GLU A 139 -11.58 18.72 30.74
N LEU A 140 -11.25 19.90 30.21
CA LEU A 140 -11.35 21.17 30.93
C LEU A 140 -12.79 21.56 31.26
N ARG A 141 -13.77 21.26 30.39
CA ARG A 141 -15.19 21.55 30.65
C ARG A 141 -15.74 20.65 31.75
N GLU A 142 -15.41 19.36 31.72
CA GLU A 142 -15.86 18.42 32.75
C GLU A 142 -15.25 18.76 34.12
N ARG A 143 -13.97 19.16 34.17
CA ARG A 143 -13.34 19.66 35.41
C ARG A 143 -13.97 20.91 35.99
N ARG A 144 -14.62 21.76 35.17
CA ARG A 144 -15.29 22.99 35.63
C ARG A 144 -16.73 22.75 36.11
N LYS A 145 -17.29 21.57 35.86
CA LYS A 145 -18.64 21.19 36.30
C LYS A 145 -18.63 20.44 37.65
N LEU A 146 -17.46 19.99 38.08
CA LEU A 146 -17.18 19.42 39.41
C LEU A 146 -16.81 20.55 40.37
#